data_AF-A0A968E149-F1
#
_entry.id   AF-A0A968E149-F1
#
_cell.length_a   1.000
_cell.length_b   1.000
_cell.length_c   1.000
_cell.angle_alpha   90.00
_cell.angle_beta   90.00
_cell.angle_gamma   90.00
#
_symmetry.space_group_name_H-M   'P 1'
#
loop_
_entity.id
_entity.type
_entity.pdbx_description
1 polymer ?
#
loop_
_entity_poly.entity_id
_entity_poly.type
_entity_poly.pdbx_seq_one_letter_code
_entity_poly.pdbx_strand_id
1 'polypeptide(L)'
;MLNFDRIADKIEKDQQRENKVQQRENNSGKQIQAVKKAVKKKSKSSFYVLLLGFAVLIVGGIVYHFWPAIKETAATTKTTVASRNGISLTGIFYSENDPDPIAMINGDIAHEGDIIKGVKVLKIHRDKVEFEKDGRKWSLSLTGVEETTGSNLPVLLELGSQKCPPCRRMTPILNELRDEYSRKFQIKYIDVWQDREAGAKYRVKAIPTQIFLDSKGREVFRHVGFYSKRDILMTWKNIGIKL
;
A
#
# COMPACT_ATOMS: atom_id res chain seq x y z
N MET A 1 -62.63 1.90 -19.95
CA MET A 1 -61.74 1.21 -20.91
C MET A 1 -60.31 1.55 -20.56
N LEU A 2 -59.61 0.63 -19.90
CA LEU A 2 -58.22 0.83 -19.46
C LEU A 2 -57.29 0.78 -20.68
N ASN A 3 -56.33 1.69 -20.71
CA ASN A 3 -55.48 2.00 -21.86
C ASN A 3 -54.34 0.97 -21.99
N PHE A 4 -54.72 -0.25 -22.43
CA PHE A 4 -53.82 -1.40 -22.62
C PHE A 4 -52.66 -1.09 -23.56
N ASP A 5 -52.87 -0.25 -24.56
CA ASP A 5 -51.87 0.08 -25.58
C ASP A 5 -50.64 0.78 -24.99
N ARG A 6 -50.82 1.67 -24.00
CA ARG A 6 -49.69 2.32 -23.32
C ARG A 6 -48.85 1.37 -22.48
N ILE A 7 -49.46 0.30 -21.95
CA ILE A 7 -48.77 -0.68 -21.11
C ILE A 7 -47.92 -1.58 -22.01
N ALA A 8 -48.46 -2.00 -23.15
CA ALA A 8 -47.73 -2.77 -24.16
C ALA A 8 -46.49 -2.02 -24.68
N ASP A 9 -46.65 -0.74 -25.04
CA ASP A 9 -45.56 0.12 -25.49
C ASP A 9 -44.44 0.28 -24.46
N LYS A 10 -44.80 0.34 -23.17
CA LYS A 10 -43.83 0.47 -22.09
C LYS A 10 -43.05 -0.83 -21.89
N ILE A 11 -43.74 -1.97 -21.92
CA ILE A 11 -43.13 -3.30 -21.80
C ILE A 11 -42.14 -3.56 -22.93
N GLU A 12 -42.50 -3.21 -24.17
CA GLU A 12 -41.61 -3.39 -25.32
C GLU A 12 -40.33 -2.54 -25.19
N LYS A 13 -40.44 -1.28 -24.76
CA LYS A 13 -39.29 -0.40 -24.53
C LYS A 13 -38.39 -0.89 -23.40
N ASP A 14 -38.97 -1.45 -22.34
CA ASP A 14 -38.21 -1.99 -21.22
C ASP A 14 -37.47 -3.27 -21.63
N GLN A 15 -38.09 -4.17 -22.40
CA GLN A 15 -37.44 -5.35 -22.98
C GLN A 15 -36.29 -4.99 -23.94
N GLN A 16 -36.47 -3.96 -24.77
CA GLN A 16 -35.40 -3.49 -25.64
C GLN A 16 -34.21 -2.91 -24.86
N ARG A 17 -34.47 -2.26 -23.72
CA ARG A 17 -33.41 -1.74 -22.84
C ARG A 17 -32.64 -2.88 -22.17
N GLU A 18 -33.32 -3.89 -21.64
CA GLU A 18 -32.69 -5.06 -21.03
C GLU A 18 -31.82 -5.83 -22.04
N ASN A 19 -32.33 -6.07 -23.25
CA ASN A 19 -31.56 -6.72 -24.32
C ASN A 19 -30.28 -5.94 -24.68
N LYS A 20 -30.34 -4.60 -24.69
CA LYS A 20 -29.18 -3.75 -24.97
C LYS A 20 -28.14 -3.78 -23.85
N VAL A 21 -28.56 -3.94 -22.59
CA VAL A 21 -27.66 -4.12 -21.44
C VAL A 21 -26.98 -5.48 -21.51
N GLN A 22 -27.75 -6.55 -21.75
CA GLN A 22 -27.22 -7.92 -21.88
C GLN A 22 -26.18 -8.03 -23.01
N GLN A 23 -26.42 -7.36 -24.13
CA GLN A 23 -25.51 -7.35 -25.27
C GLN A 23 -24.20 -6.61 -24.97
N ARG A 24 -24.24 -5.54 -24.15
CA ARG A 24 -23.04 -4.81 -23.68
C ARG A 24 -22.22 -5.67 -22.73
N GLU A 25 -22.85 -6.39 -21.81
CA GLU A 25 -22.17 -7.30 -20.88
C GLU A 25 -21.51 -8.48 -21.60
N ASN A 26 -22.22 -9.10 -22.56
CA ASN A 26 -21.67 -10.17 -23.39
C ASN A 26 -20.46 -9.72 -24.23
N ASN A 27 -20.49 -8.49 -24.77
CA ASN A 27 -19.36 -7.93 -25.52
C ASN A 27 -18.17 -7.60 -24.60
N SER A 28 -18.41 -7.14 -23.38
CA SER A 28 -17.37 -6.89 -22.37
C SER A 28 -16.72 -8.21 -21.91
N GLY A 29 -17.51 -9.27 -21.69
CA GLY A 29 -17.03 -10.60 -21.38
C GLY A 29 -16.12 -11.19 -22.46
N LYS A 30 -16.50 -11.04 -23.75
CA LYS A 30 -15.66 -11.45 -24.89
C LYS A 30 -14.35 -10.66 -24.97
N GLN A 31 -14.38 -9.34 -24.73
CA GLN A 31 -13.18 -8.50 -24.67
C GLN A 31 -12.23 -8.96 -23.55
N ILE A 32 -12.75 -9.23 -22.35
CA ILE A 32 -11.95 -9.70 -21.20
C ILE A 32 -11.34 -11.07 -21.48
N GLN A 33 -12.06 -11.98 -22.16
CA GLN A 33 -11.54 -13.29 -22.55
C GLN A 33 -10.43 -13.16 -23.61
N ALA A 34 -10.56 -12.25 -24.57
CA ALA A 34 -9.53 -11.97 -25.58
C ALA A 34 -8.25 -11.40 -24.94
N VAL A 35 -8.38 -10.46 -23.99
CA VAL A 35 -7.26 -9.90 -23.24
C VAL A 35 -6.58 -10.98 -22.39
N LYS A 36 -7.33 -11.83 -21.68
CA LYS A 36 -6.76 -12.97 -20.92
C LYS A 36 -5.99 -13.94 -21.82
N LYS A 37 -6.48 -14.21 -23.04
CA LYS A 37 -5.79 -15.08 -24.01
C LYS A 37 -4.50 -14.43 -24.55
N ALA A 38 -4.51 -13.11 -24.76
CA ALA A 38 -3.32 -12.35 -25.18
C ALA A 38 -2.25 -12.29 -24.07
N VAL A 39 -2.65 -12.08 -22.82
CA VAL A 39 -1.74 -12.09 -21.65
C VAL A 39 -1.10 -13.47 -21.48
N LYS A 40 -1.88 -14.55 -21.61
CA LYS A 40 -1.37 -15.93 -21.48
C LYS A 40 -0.42 -16.32 -22.63
N LYS A 41 -0.58 -15.74 -23.82
CA LYS A 41 0.32 -15.94 -24.98
C LYS A 41 1.64 -15.17 -24.82
N LYS A 42 1.61 -13.97 -24.25
CA LYS A 42 2.82 -13.14 -24.00
C LYS A 42 3.68 -13.67 -22.86
N SER A 43 3.08 -14.36 -21.87
CA SER A 43 3.79 -15.01 -20.75
C SER A 43 4.53 -16.30 -21.12
N LYS A 44 4.14 -17.01 -22.19
CA LYS A 44 4.82 -18.25 -22.63
C LYS A 44 5.91 -18.03 -23.68
N SER A 45 5.98 -16.86 -24.30
CA SER A 45 6.95 -16.55 -25.37
C SER A 45 8.21 -15.82 -24.90
N SER A 46 8.26 -15.38 -23.64
CA SER A 46 9.45 -14.75 -23.02
C SER A 46 10.16 -15.69 -22.05
N PHE A 47 10.08 -17.00 -22.31
CA PHE A 47 10.78 -18.06 -21.57
C PHE A 47 11.73 -18.87 -22.48
N TYR A 48 11.95 -18.42 -23.73
CA TYR A 48 12.77 -19.12 -24.74
C TYR A 48 13.86 -18.26 -25.40
N VAL A 49 14.19 -17.10 -24.83
CA VAL A 49 15.31 -16.27 -25.29
C VAL A 49 16.14 -15.83 -24.07
N LEU A 50 17.04 -16.73 -23.64
CA LEU A 50 18.33 -16.47 -22.99
C LEU A 50 19.00 -17.82 -22.68
N LEU A 51 19.28 -18.58 -23.74
CA LEU A 51 20.08 -19.81 -23.69
C LEU A 51 21.32 -19.68 -24.59
N LEU A 52 21.94 -18.49 -24.61
CA LEU A 52 23.21 -18.25 -25.28
C LEU A 52 24.08 -17.36 -24.39
N GLY A 53 24.85 -17.99 -23.51
CA GLY A 53 25.72 -17.31 -22.56
C GLY A 53 26.86 -18.21 -22.06
N PHE A 54 27.49 -18.96 -22.96
CA PHE A 54 28.79 -19.60 -22.68
C PHE A 54 29.65 -19.57 -23.94
N ALA A 55 30.50 -18.56 -24.06
CA ALA A 55 31.64 -18.62 -24.97
C ALA A 55 32.68 -19.55 -24.35
N VAL A 56 32.83 -20.75 -24.91
CA VAL A 56 33.91 -21.69 -24.57
C VAL A 56 35.04 -21.45 -25.57
N LEU A 57 36.17 -20.92 -25.09
CA LEU A 57 37.39 -20.75 -25.88
C LEU A 57 38.30 -21.95 -25.59
N ILE A 58 38.45 -22.85 -26.58
CA ILE A 58 39.36 -24.01 -26.48
C ILE A 58 40.69 -23.62 -27.12
N VAL A 59 41.74 -23.49 -26.31
CA VAL A 59 43.13 -23.43 -26.77
C VAL A 59 43.89 -24.53 -26.04
N GLY A 60 44.49 -25.47 -26.81
CA GLY A 60 45.43 -26.45 -26.26
C GLY A 60 44.84 -27.45 -25.26
N GLY A 61 43.57 -27.87 -25.42
CA GLY A 61 43.00 -28.99 -24.66
C GLY A 61 42.73 -28.75 -23.17
N ILE A 62 42.86 -27.50 -22.69
CA ILE A 62 42.54 -27.12 -21.31
C ILE A 62 41.24 -26.31 -21.30
N VAL A 63 40.23 -26.82 -20.60
CA VAL A 63 38.93 -26.14 -20.43
C VAL A 63 39.06 -25.10 -19.32
N TYR A 64 39.08 -23.82 -19.68
CA TYR A 64 39.00 -22.73 -18.72
C TYR A 64 37.54 -22.42 -18.40
N HIS A 65 37.08 -22.80 -17.19
CA HIS A 65 35.82 -22.31 -16.64
C HIS A 65 36.03 -20.91 -16.06
N PHE A 66 35.72 -19.87 -16.85
CA PHE A 66 35.65 -18.50 -16.36
C PHE A 66 34.32 -18.33 -15.61
N TRP A 67 34.34 -18.49 -14.29
CA TRP A 67 33.22 -18.13 -13.41
C TRP A 67 33.40 -16.67 -12.97
N PRO A 68 32.72 -15.68 -13.57
CA PRO A 68 32.60 -14.40 -12.91
C PRO A 68 31.59 -14.57 -11.78
N ALA A 69 32.03 -14.23 -10.56
CA ALA A 69 31.17 -14.12 -9.40
C ALA A 69 30.10 -13.05 -9.65
N ILE A 70 28.97 -13.44 -10.25
CA ILE A 70 27.77 -12.61 -10.26
C ILE A 70 27.16 -12.77 -8.88
N LYS A 71 27.52 -11.86 -7.98
CA LYS A 71 26.74 -11.58 -6.78
C LYS A 71 25.39 -11.04 -7.25
N GLU A 72 24.43 -11.93 -7.49
CA GLU A 72 23.03 -11.57 -7.55
C GLU A 72 22.62 -11.12 -6.15
N THR A 73 22.83 -9.83 -5.84
CA THR A 73 22.03 -9.13 -4.85
C THR A 73 20.63 -8.99 -5.44
N ALA A 74 19.85 -10.06 -5.34
CA ALA A 74 18.42 -10.02 -5.57
C ALA A 74 17.79 -9.11 -4.50
N ALA A 75 17.67 -7.82 -4.82
CA ALA A 75 16.85 -6.88 -4.09
C ALA A 75 15.40 -7.43 -4.09
N THR A 76 15.03 -8.09 -3.00
CA THR A 76 13.70 -8.65 -2.81
C THR A 76 12.78 -7.53 -2.31
N THR A 77 12.40 -6.59 -3.17
CA THR A 77 11.46 -5.54 -2.79
C THR A 77 10.04 -6.09 -2.75
N LYS A 78 9.56 -6.39 -1.54
CA LYS A 78 8.13 -6.52 -1.26
C LYS A 78 7.46 -5.20 -1.61
N THR A 79 6.70 -5.14 -2.70
CA THR A 79 5.92 -3.95 -3.08
C THR A 79 4.80 -3.73 -2.07
N THR A 80 5.11 -3.05 -0.98
CA THR A 80 4.13 -2.51 -0.05
C THR A 80 3.73 -1.14 -0.59
N VAL A 81 2.47 -1.00 -0.99
CA VAL A 81 1.95 0.24 -1.57
C VAL A 81 1.41 1.11 -0.45
N ALA A 82 2.03 2.28 -0.22
CA ALA A 82 1.48 3.31 0.65
C ALA A 82 0.73 4.34 -0.20
N SER A 83 -0.55 4.63 0.11
CA SER A 83 -1.39 5.50 -0.72
C SER A 83 -2.14 6.53 0.10
N ARG A 84 -2.10 7.81 -0.33
CA ARG A 84 -2.85 8.92 0.27
C ARG A 84 -3.10 10.03 -0.76
N ASN A 85 -4.30 10.60 -0.77
CA ASN A 85 -4.67 11.74 -1.65
C ASN A 85 -4.38 11.52 -3.15
N GLY A 86 -4.48 10.28 -3.64
CA GLY A 86 -4.18 9.93 -5.03
C GLY A 86 -2.69 9.85 -5.40
N ILE A 87 -1.82 9.87 -4.39
CA ILE A 87 -0.39 9.57 -4.46
C ILE A 87 -0.17 8.16 -3.90
N SER A 88 0.42 7.28 -4.71
CA SER A 88 0.78 5.91 -4.36
C SER A 88 2.29 5.74 -4.42
N LEU A 89 2.93 5.63 -3.26
CA LEU A 89 4.35 5.30 -3.15
C LEU A 89 4.53 3.79 -3.24
N THR A 90 5.26 3.33 -4.26
CA THR A 90 5.47 1.89 -4.53
C THR A 90 6.91 1.44 -4.31
N GLY A 91 7.85 2.37 -4.23
CA GLY A 91 9.27 2.07 -4.01
C GLY A 91 10.09 3.33 -3.78
N ILE A 92 11.22 3.15 -3.11
CA ILE A 92 12.27 4.14 -2.98
C ILE A 92 13.57 3.43 -3.35
N PHE A 93 14.36 4.06 -4.22
CA PHE A 93 15.65 3.58 -4.65
C PHE A 93 16.72 4.58 -4.21
N TYR A 94 17.80 4.04 -3.68
CA TYR A 94 18.93 4.80 -3.19
C TYR A 94 20.20 4.01 -3.49
N SER A 95 21.29 4.72 -3.77
CA SER A 95 22.63 4.15 -3.93
C SER A 95 23.56 4.83 -2.93
N GLU A 96 24.45 4.08 -2.29
CA GLU A 96 25.37 4.62 -1.28
C GLU A 96 26.30 5.73 -1.80
N ASN A 97 26.48 5.79 -3.12
CA ASN A 97 27.35 6.75 -3.80
C ASN A 97 26.59 7.77 -4.67
N ASP A 98 25.26 7.80 -4.59
CA ASP A 98 24.42 8.72 -5.37
C ASP A 98 23.74 9.72 -4.42
N PRO A 99 23.95 11.05 -4.60
CA PRO A 99 23.31 12.06 -3.77
C PRO A 99 21.80 12.18 -4.02
N ASP A 100 21.28 11.62 -5.12
CA ASP A 100 19.91 11.88 -5.59
C ASP A 100 19.00 10.65 -5.42
N PRO A 101 18.31 10.51 -4.27
CA PRO A 101 17.36 9.43 -4.06
C PRO A 101 16.17 9.53 -5.01
N ILE A 102 15.66 8.36 -5.43
CA ILE A 102 14.57 8.23 -6.40
C ILE A 102 13.36 7.56 -5.75
N ALA A 103 12.17 8.09 -5.97
CA ALA A 103 10.92 7.46 -5.53
C ALA A 103 10.08 6.99 -6.72
N MET A 104 9.37 5.87 -6.56
CA MET A 104 8.31 5.46 -7.50
C MET A 104 6.95 5.90 -6.95
N ILE A 105 6.31 6.81 -7.67
CA ILE A 105 5.06 7.44 -7.26
C ILE A 105 4.05 7.32 -8.38
N ASN A 106 2.91 6.69 -8.12
CA ASN A 106 1.86 6.41 -9.10
C ASN A 106 2.33 5.60 -10.33
N GLY A 107 3.47 4.91 -10.23
CA GLY A 107 4.10 4.19 -11.34
C GLY A 107 5.18 4.99 -12.09
N ASP A 108 5.33 6.28 -11.77
CA ASP A 108 6.33 7.16 -12.38
C ASP A 108 7.55 7.34 -11.47
N ILE A 109 8.70 7.62 -12.07
CA ILE A 109 9.92 8.01 -11.37
C ILE A 109 9.79 9.47 -10.92
N ALA A 110 10.11 9.73 -9.64
CA ALA A 110 10.03 11.04 -9.01
C ALA A 110 11.33 11.38 -8.29
N HIS A 111 11.71 12.65 -8.36
CA HIS A 111 12.83 13.26 -7.67
C HIS A 111 12.35 14.33 -6.68
N GLU A 112 13.25 14.76 -5.79
CA GLU A 112 12.98 15.89 -4.91
C GLU A 112 12.71 17.16 -5.73
N GLY A 113 11.63 17.88 -5.40
CA GLY A 113 11.18 19.07 -6.11
C GLY A 113 10.08 18.83 -7.14
N ASP A 114 9.87 17.60 -7.60
CA ASP A 114 8.86 17.27 -8.61
C ASP A 114 7.44 17.55 -8.13
N ILE A 115 6.54 17.87 -9.06
CA ILE A 115 5.12 18.10 -8.77
C ILE A 115 4.29 17.04 -9.50
N ILE A 116 3.66 16.15 -8.72
CA ILE A 116 2.86 15.03 -9.23
C ILE A 116 1.41 15.24 -8.77
N LYS A 117 0.48 15.43 -9.73
CA LYS A 117 -0.95 15.71 -9.44
C LYS A 117 -1.17 16.89 -8.46
N GLY A 118 -0.32 17.92 -8.59
CA GLY A 118 -0.34 19.10 -7.73
C GLY A 118 0.23 18.87 -6.32
N VAL A 119 0.92 17.74 -6.10
CA VAL A 119 1.65 17.45 -4.85
C VAL A 119 3.14 17.61 -5.14
N LYS A 120 3.81 18.49 -4.40
CA LYS A 120 5.26 18.68 -4.47
C LYS A 120 5.96 17.60 -3.64
N VAL A 121 6.95 16.94 -4.21
CA VAL A 121 7.89 16.05 -3.51
C VAL A 121 8.90 16.93 -2.78
N LEU A 122 8.93 16.89 -1.46
CA LEU A 122 9.83 17.72 -0.66
C LEU A 122 11.18 17.05 -0.42
N LYS A 123 11.14 15.82 0.07
CA LYS A 123 12.32 15.07 0.49
C LYS A 123 12.09 13.58 0.33
N ILE A 124 13.07 12.86 -0.21
CA ILE A 124 13.03 11.41 -0.35
C ILE A 124 14.06 10.84 0.63
N HIS A 125 13.57 10.15 1.66
CA HIS A 125 14.38 9.40 2.63
C HIS A 125 14.40 7.93 2.24
N ARG A 126 15.26 7.10 2.85
CA ARG A 126 15.37 5.67 2.52
C ARG A 126 14.07 4.87 2.76
N ASP A 127 13.24 5.31 3.70
CA ASP A 127 12.06 4.61 4.18
C ASP A 127 10.74 5.39 4.01
N LYS A 128 10.83 6.69 3.66
CA LYS A 128 9.67 7.57 3.50
C LYS A 128 9.90 8.67 2.47
N VAL A 129 8.81 9.21 1.93
CA VAL A 129 8.81 10.39 1.05
C VAL A 129 7.91 11.45 1.65
N GLU A 130 8.41 12.68 1.73
CA GLU A 130 7.69 13.86 2.20
C GLU A 130 7.07 14.63 1.02
N PHE A 131 5.87 15.12 1.26
CA PHE A 131 5.01 15.74 0.27
C PHE A 131 4.43 17.03 0.80
N GLU A 132 4.13 17.96 -0.11
CA GLU A 132 3.37 19.18 0.18
C GLU A 132 2.30 19.44 -0.87
N LYS A 133 1.12 19.86 -0.43
CA LYS A 133 0.08 20.42 -1.30
C LYS A 133 -0.72 21.45 -0.54
N ASP A 134 -0.92 22.62 -1.13
CA ASP A 134 -1.70 23.72 -0.57
C ASP A 134 -1.26 24.08 0.87
N GLY A 135 0.05 24.10 1.12
CA GLY A 135 0.66 24.39 2.42
C GLY A 135 0.55 23.28 3.48
N ARG A 136 -0.02 22.12 3.13
CA ARG A 136 -0.09 20.95 4.03
C ARG A 136 1.02 19.98 3.68
N LYS A 137 1.83 19.62 4.69
CA LYS A 137 2.90 18.63 4.56
C LYS A 137 2.48 17.27 5.13
N TRP A 138 2.87 16.19 4.46
CA TRP A 138 2.68 14.82 4.95
C TRP A 138 3.77 13.91 4.39
N SER A 139 3.88 12.67 4.89
CA SER A 139 4.81 11.68 4.37
C SER A 139 4.16 10.33 4.14
N LEU A 140 4.58 9.59 3.11
CA LEU A 140 4.28 8.17 2.94
C LEU A 140 5.52 7.36 3.26
N SER A 141 5.36 6.31 4.07
CA SER A 141 6.43 5.34 4.35
C SER A 141 6.10 3.98 3.75
N LEU A 142 7.10 3.31 3.18
CA LEU A 142 6.98 1.95 2.64
C LEU A 142 6.64 0.91 3.73
N THR A 143 6.84 1.24 5.01
CA THR A 143 6.52 0.37 6.15
C THR A 143 5.14 0.64 6.75
N GLY A 144 4.36 1.57 6.19
CA GLY A 144 3.00 1.89 6.65
C GLY A 144 2.95 2.78 7.90
N VAL A 145 4.06 3.40 8.27
CA VAL A 145 4.14 4.34 9.40
C VAL A 145 4.14 5.78 8.86
N GLU A 146 2.99 6.44 8.90
CA GLU A 146 2.94 7.88 8.62
C GLU A 146 3.47 8.66 9.84
N GLU A 147 4.62 9.32 9.69
CA GLU A 147 5.08 10.32 10.63
C GLU A 147 4.56 11.69 10.21
N THR A 148 3.42 12.12 10.77
CA THR A 148 3.07 13.55 10.70
C THR A 148 3.76 14.28 11.85
N THR A 149 4.86 14.95 11.55
CA THR A 149 5.47 15.96 12.41
C THR A 149 4.60 17.22 12.33
N GLY A 150 3.73 17.43 13.32
CA GLY A 150 3.03 18.71 13.49
C GLY A 150 1.52 18.68 13.77
N SER A 151 0.89 17.51 13.94
CA SER A 151 -0.51 17.49 14.38
C SER A 151 -0.61 17.27 15.90
N ASN A 152 -1.23 18.22 16.62
CA ASN A 152 -1.65 18.10 18.04
C ASN A 152 -2.78 17.07 18.22
N LEU A 153 -2.84 16.05 17.38
CA LEU A 153 -3.84 15.00 17.43
C LEU A 153 -3.36 13.89 18.36
N PRO A 154 -4.26 13.31 19.16
CA PRO A 154 -3.95 12.10 19.91
C PRO A 154 -3.60 10.96 18.95
N VAL A 155 -2.88 9.95 19.44
CA VAL A 155 -2.32 8.87 18.62
C VAL A 155 -2.77 7.51 19.15
N LEU A 156 -3.30 6.67 18.27
CA LEU A 156 -3.43 5.23 18.48
C LEU A 156 -2.14 4.56 17.98
N LEU A 157 -1.36 4.00 18.89
CA LEU A 157 -0.17 3.23 18.56
C LEU A 157 -0.49 1.73 18.62
N GLU A 158 -0.42 1.06 17.47
CA GLU A 158 -0.55 -0.39 17.34
C GLU A 158 0.85 -1.03 17.30
N LEU A 159 1.16 -1.87 18.29
CA LEU A 159 2.39 -2.66 18.32
C LEU A 159 2.04 -4.12 18.00
N GLY A 160 2.53 -4.62 16.86
CA GLY A 160 2.16 -5.93 16.33
C GLY A 160 3.25 -6.55 15.46
N SER A 161 2.86 -7.53 14.64
CA SER A 161 3.70 -8.04 13.56
C SER A 161 2.84 -8.64 12.44
N GLN A 162 3.27 -8.52 11.19
CA GLN A 162 2.54 -9.07 10.03
C GLN A 162 2.41 -10.61 10.07
N LYS A 163 3.34 -11.28 10.77
CA LYS A 163 3.35 -12.74 10.92
C LYS A 163 2.40 -13.24 12.02
N CYS A 164 1.91 -12.35 12.88
CA CYS A 164 1.03 -12.68 13.99
C CYS A 164 -0.44 -12.71 13.53
N PRO A 165 -1.17 -13.86 13.61
CA PRO A 165 -2.55 -13.96 13.13
C PRO A 165 -3.54 -12.94 13.73
N PRO A 166 -3.59 -12.71 15.06
CA PRO A 166 -4.47 -11.68 15.62
C PRO A 166 -4.09 -10.26 15.18
N CYS A 167 -2.79 -9.96 14.95
CA CYS A 167 -2.37 -8.65 14.43
C CYS A 167 -2.90 -8.42 13.00
N ARG A 168 -2.88 -9.44 12.13
CA ARG A 168 -3.43 -9.31 10.77
C ARG A 168 -4.93 -8.98 10.76
N ARG A 169 -5.68 -9.41 11.79
CA ARG A 169 -7.10 -9.05 11.93
C ARG A 169 -7.30 -7.58 12.32
N MET A 170 -6.30 -6.94 12.92
CA MET A 170 -6.33 -5.50 13.21
C MET A 170 -6.12 -4.66 11.96
N THR A 171 -5.34 -5.13 10.98
CA THR A 171 -5.02 -4.38 9.74
C THR A 171 -6.24 -3.76 9.05
N PRO A 172 -7.32 -4.49 8.71
CA PRO A 172 -8.49 -3.88 8.06
C PRO A 172 -9.17 -2.83 8.96
N ILE A 173 -9.23 -3.07 10.28
CA ILE A 173 -9.81 -2.13 11.25
C ILE A 173 -9.00 -0.83 11.29
N LEU A 174 -7.67 -0.94 11.34
CA LEU A 174 -6.78 0.22 11.39
C LEU A 174 -6.85 1.02 10.09
N ASN A 175 -6.99 0.37 8.94
CA ASN A 175 -7.14 1.06 7.66
C ASN A 175 -8.47 1.82 7.59
N GLU A 176 -9.57 1.18 7.97
CA GLU A 176 -10.89 1.81 8.03
C GLU A 176 -10.88 3.03 8.99
N LEU A 177 -10.22 2.91 10.15
CA LEU A 177 -10.07 4.02 11.09
C LEU A 177 -9.18 5.15 10.53
N ARG A 178 -8.11 4.85 9.78
CA ARG A 178 -7.28 5.87 9.11
C ARG A 178 -8.11 6.67 8.12
N ASP A 179 -8.92 5.98 7.32
CA ASP A 179 -9.72 6.62 6.28
C ASP A 179 -10.80 7.54 6.88
N GLU A 180 -11.52 7.06 7.90
CA GLU A 180 -12.64 7.79 8.49
C GLU A 180 -12.22 8.85 9.53
N TYR A 181 -11.17 8.60 10.31
CA TYR A 181 -10.84 9.39 11.51
C TYR A 181 -9.49 10.10 11.45
N SER A 182 -8.86 10.20 10.28
CA SER A 182 -7.55 10.90 10.09
C SER A 182 -7.49 12.33 10.64
N ARG A 183 -8.64 13.01 10.78
CA ARG A 183 -8.71 14.37 11.35
C ARG A 183 -8.93 14.41 12.86
N LYS A 184 -9.20 13.27 13.49
CA LYS A 184 -9.57 13.14 14.91
C LYS A 184 -8.43 12.57 15.74
N PHE A 185 -7.74 11.57 15.21
CA PHE A 185 -6.56 10.96 15.83
C PHE A 185 -5.66 10.35 14.74
N GLN A 186 -4.38 10.18 15.06
CA GLN A 186 -3.43 9.51 14.20
C GLN A 186 -3.35 8.03 14.54
N ILE A 187 -2.97 7.18 13.57
CA ILE A 187 -2.71 5.76 13.80
C ILE A 187 -1.29 5.43 13.36
N LYS A 188 -0.45 5.03 14.32
CA LYS A 188 0.91 4.55 14.07
C LYS A 188 0.97 3.04 14.28
N TYR A 189 1.58 2.31 13.35
CA TYR A 189 1.81 0.88 13.48
C TYR A 189 3.31 0.64 13.66
N ILE A 190 3.70 -0.27 14.56
CA ILE A 190 5.10 -0.69 14.71
C ILE A 190 5.15 -2.21 14.67
N ASP A 191 5.97 -2.76 13.77
CA ASP A 191 6.29 -4.18 13.77
C ASP A 191 7.41 -4.46 14.78
N VAL A 192 7.04 -4.97 15.96
CA VAL A 192 8.01 -5.17 17.06
C VAL A 192 8.97 -6.34 16.82
N TRP A 193 8.76 -7.13 15.77
CA TRP A 193 9.74 -8.15 15.35
C TRP A 193 10.80 -7.59 14.41
N GLN A 194 10.51 -6.45 13.76
CA GLN A 194 11.48 -5.72 12.94
C GLN A 194 12.18 -4.64 13.77
N ASP A 195 11.43 -3.95 14.63
CA ASP A 195 11.93 -2.96 15.57
C ASP A 195 11.88 -3.51 17.01
N ARG A 196 12.98 -4.16 17.41
CA ARG A 196 13.09 -4.76 18.75
C ARG A 196 13.21 -3.70 19.86
N GLU A 197 13.72 -2.52 19.55
CA GLU A 197 13.86 -1.43 20.51
C GLU A 197 12.50 -0.86 20.89
N ALA A 198 11.57 -0.75 19.93
CA ALA A 198 10.21 -0.33 20.21
C ALA A 198 9.49 -1.25 21.19
N GLY A 199 9.70 -2.57 21.09
CA GLY A 199 9.14 -3.55 22.03
C GLY A 199 9.56 -3.26 23.48
N ALA A 200 10.85 -2.96 23.70
CA ALA A 200 11.38 -2.59 25.00
C ALA A 200 10.86 -1.21 25.45
N LYS A 201 10.96 -0.20 24.58
CA LYS A 201 10.53 1.19 24.84
C LYS A 201 9.09 1.28 25.34
N TYR A 202 8.18 0.56 24.69
CA TYR A 202 6.75 0.56 25.02
C TYR A 202 6.33 -0.56 25.98
N ARG A 203 7.31 -1.31 26.53
CA ARG A 203 7.10 -2.40 27.51
C ARG A 203 6.09 -3.44 27.02
N VAL A 204 6.21 -3.85 25.76
CA VAL A 204 5.28 -4.80 25.13
C VAL A 204 5.52 -6.20 25.68
N LYS A 205 4.51 -6.77 26.34
CA LYS A 205 4.55 -8.15 26.87
C LYS A 205 3.94 -9.17 25.92
N ALA A 206 2.96 -8.75 25.12
CA ALA A 206 2.27 -9.57 24.14
C ALA A 206 1.80 -8.69 22.97
N ILE A 207 1.61 -9.31 21.80
CA ILE A 207 1.07 -8.64 20.62
C ILE A 207 -0.26 -9.26 20.19
N PRO A 208 -1.19 -8.46 19.62
CA PRO A 208 -1.09 -7.02 19.43
C PRO A 208 -1.26 -6.22 20.74
N THR A 209 -0.68 -5.03 20.82
CA THR A 209 -0.88 -4.06 21.91
C THR A 209 -1.29 -2.71 21.33
N GLN A 210 -2.35 -2.12 21.85
CA GLN A 210 -2.83 -0.79 21.48
C GLN A 210 -2.55 0.19 22.61
N ILE A 211 -1.86 1.28 22.31
CA ILE A 211 -1.57 2.35 23.26
C ILE A 211 -2.22 3.63 22.75
N PHE A 212 -3.04 4.24 23.58
CA PHE A 212 -3.69 5.51 23.30
C PHE A 212 -2.84 6.60 23.94
N LEU A 213 -2.33 7.49 23.10
CA LEU A 213 -1.54 8.64 23.49
C LEU A 213 -2.38 9.91 23.34
N ASP A 214 -2.33 10.80 24.31
CA ASP A 214 -2.91 12.14 24.16
C ASP A 214 -2.09 12.99 23.17
N SER A 215 -2.57 14.21 22.89
CA SER A 215 -1.87 15.16 22.01
C SER A 215 -0.49 15.59 22.50
N LYS A 216 -0.16 15.34 23.78
CA LYS A 216 1.15 15.60 24.39
C LYS A 216 2.03 14.35 24.37
N GLY A 217 1.57 13.24 23.78
CA GLY A 217 2.28 11.98 23.70
C GLY A 217 2.25 11.14 24.98
N ARG A 218 1.40 11.48 25.96
CA ARG A 218 1.27 10.73 27.21
C ARG A 218 0.33 9.54 27.02
N GLU A 219 0.73 8.38 27.50
CA GLU A 219 -0.11 7.18 27.52
C GLU A 219 -1.30 7.39 28.47
N VAL A 220 -2.51 7.38 27.91
CA VAL A 220 -3.77 7.57 28.65
C VAL A 220 -4.57 6.27 28.75
N PHE A 221 -4.33 5.31 27.87
CA PHE A 221 -4.97 3.99 27.91
C PHE A 221 -4.13 2.94 27.16
N ARG A 222 -4.24 1.68 27.58
CA ARG A 222 -3.59 0.54 26.94
C ARG A 222 -4.52 -0.66 26.89
N HIS A 223 -4.53 -1.34 25.75
CA HIS A 223 -5.16 -2.65 25.57
C HIS A 223 -4.15 -3.67 25.04
N VAL A 224 -4.35 -4.94 25.38
CA VAL A 224 -3.54 -6.06 24.89
C VAL A 224 -4.47 -7.11 24.31
N GLY A 225 -4.17 -7.55 23.09
CA GLY A 225 -4.97 -8.49 22.32
C GLY A 225 -5.78 -7.81 21.22
N PHE A 226 -6.67 -8.59 20.60
CA PHE A 226 -7.53 -8.07 19.54
C PHE A 226 -8.44 -6.96 20.08
N TYR A 227 -8.68 -5.93 19.26
CA TYR A 227 -9.51 -4.80 19.65
C TYR A 227 -10.43 -4.37 18.52
N SER A 228 -11.74 -4.36 18.76
CA SER A 228 -12.70 -4.04 17.71
C SER A 228 -12.71 -2.54 17.40
N LYS A 229 -13.10 -2.16 16.17
CA LYS A 229 -13.31 -0.75 15.78
C LYS A 229 -14.20 -0.02 16.79
N ARG A 230 -15.30 -0.67 17.19
CA ARG A 230 -16.27 -0.12 18.16
C ARG A 230 -15.62 0.19 19.50
N ASP A 231 -14.82 -0.73 20.03
CA ASP A 231 -14.21 -0.55 21.34
C ASP A 231 -13.11 0.51 21.31
N ILE A 232 -12.34 0.60 20.22
CA ILE A 232 -11.37 1.69 20.01
C ILE A 232 -12.06 3.05 20.06
N LEU A 233 -13.18 3.21 19.33
CA LEU A 233 -13.93 4.45 19.31
C LEU A 233 -14.58 4.76 20.67
N MET A 234 -15.09 3.74 21.37
CA MET A 234 -15.63 3.92 22.71
C MET A 234 -14.55 4.39 23.69
N THR A 235 -13.35 3.83 23.62
CA THR A 235 -12.21 4.26 24.42
C THR A 235 -11.84 5.70 24.15
N TRP A 236 -11.72 6.11 22.88
CA TRP A 236 -11.49 7.50 22.51
C TRP A 236 -12.52 8.45 23.12
N LYS A 237 -13.80 8.07 23.08
CA LYS A 237 -14.89 8.83 23.71
C LYS A 237 -14.73 8.91 25.23
N ASN A 238 -14.40 7.79 25.88
CA ASN A 238 -14.25 7.72 27.34
C ASN A 238 -13.08 8.56 27.87
N ILE A 239 -12.00 8.66 27.10
CA ILE A 239 -10.85 9.51 27.45
C ILE A 239 -11.01 10.99 27.00
N GLY A 240 -12.22 11.37 26.54
CA GLY A 240 -12.58 12.76 26.28
C GLY A 240 -12.23 13.29 24.89
N ILE A 241 -11.90 12.42 23.93
CA ILE A 241 -11.66 12.83 22.54
C ILE A 241 -12.99 12.90 21.77
N LYS A 242 -13.24 14.04 21.13
CA LYS A 242 -14.44 14.26 20.30
C LYS A 242 -14.26 13.64 18.92
N LEU A 243 -14.82 12.44 18.74
CA LEU A 243 -14.87 11.72 17.46
C LEU A 243 -15.73 12.42 16.41
#